data_AF-A0A9X3E8U2-F1
#
_entry.id   AF-A0A9X3E8U2-F1
#
_cell.length_a   1.000
_cell.length_b   1.000
_cell.length_c   1.000
_cell.angle_alpha   90.00
_cell.angle_beta   90.00
_cell.angle_gamma   90.00
#
_symmetry.space_group_name_H-M   'P 1'
#
loop_
_entity.id
_entity.type
_entity.pdbx_description
1 polymer ?
#
loop_
_entity_poly.entity_id
_entity_poly.type
_entity_poly.pdbx_seq_one_letter_code
_entity_poly.pdbx_strand_id
1 'polypeptide(L)'
;MNDIDRSVDSFDFAMRRRFRFVEIKASDQLKMLDNLDDSFREQAIKKLTDLNNEISATEELNENYQIGPSYFLKLGQIDFDELWNDYLQPLLEEYIRGMYNESEIMDRFKAAYYQKSTQDENDTNY
;
A
#
# COMPACT_ATOMS: atom_id res chain seq x y z
N MET A 1 -6.32 15.99 0.93
CA MET A 1 -5.26 16.46 0.00
C MET A 1 -4.49 15.22 -0.41
N ASN A 2 -4.00 15.09 -1.63
CA ASN A 2 -3.01 14.05 -1.92
C ASN A 2 -1.64 14.60 -1.50
N ASP A 3 -1.02 13.99 -0.48
CA ASP A 3 0.24 14.48 0.08
C ASP A 3 1.46 14.10 -0.77
N ILE A 4 1.28 13.28 -1.82
CA ILE A 4 2.33 12.89 -2.78
C ILE A 4 2.46 13.93 -3.92
N ASP A 5 1.36 14.61 -4.28
CA ASP A 5 1.34 15.52 -5.43
C ASP A 5 1.99 16.88 -5.11
N ARG A 6 3.28 17.03 -5.46
CA ARG A 6 4.00 18.30 -5.27
C ARG A 6 3.51 19.45 -6.17
N SER A 7 2.73 19.14 -7.20
CA SER A 7 2.16 20.15 -8.11
C SER A 7 1.14 21.08 -7.42
N VAL A 8 0.59 20.66 -6.28
CA VAL A 8 -0.44 21.39 -5.54
C VAL A 8 0.05 22.07 -4.26
N ASP A 9 1.36 22.04 -3.97
CA ASP A 9 1.96 22.59 -2.74
C ASP A 9 1.61 24.06 -2.48
N SER A 10 1.63 24.89 -3.53
CA SER A 10 1.31 26.32 -3.42
C SER A 10 -0.17 26.57 -3.07
N PHE A 11 -1.07 25.72 -3.56
CA PHE A 11 -2.48 25.74 -3.20
C PHE A 11 -2.69 25.20 -1.78
N ASP A 12 -1.95 24.15 -1.42
CA ASP A 12 -2.00 23.52 -0.10
C ASP A 12 -1.68 24.51 1.01
N PHE A 13 -0.66 25.36 0.83
CA PHE A 13 -0.29 26.35 1.85
C PHE A 13 -1.43 27.33 2.20
N ALA A 14 -2.18 27.77 1.19
CA ALA A 14 -3.32 28.66 1.40
C ALA A 14 -4.50 27.96 2.10
N MET A 15 -4.66 26.65 1.86
CA MET A 15 -5.67 25.79 2.49
C MET A 15 -5.28 25.43 3.93
N ARG A 16 -4.01 25.08 4.18
CA ARG A 16 -3.39 24.83 5.50
C ARG A 16 -3.58 25.96 6.49
N ARG A 17 -3.67 27.20 6.02
CA ARG A 17 -3.98 28.35 6.87
C ARG A 17 -5.46 28.49 7.24
N ARG A 18 -6.38 28.00 6.41
CA ARG A 18 -7.83 28.29 6.53
C ARG A 18 -8.67 27.12 7.02
N PHE A 19 -8.15 25.90 6.94
CA PHE A 19 -8.88 24.68 7.29
C PHE A 19 -8.15 23.88 8.36
N ARG A 20 -8.91 23.12 9.15
CA ARG A 20 -8.35 22.08 10.01
C ARG A 20 -8.00 20.88 9.14
N PHE A 21 -6.79 20.36 9.31
CA PHE A 21 -6.34 19.16 8.61
C PHE A 21 -6.58 17.96 9.52
N VAL A 22 -7.31 16.99 8.99
CA VAL A 22 -7.52 15.67 9.60
C VAL A 22 -6.87 14.68 8.65
N GLU A 23 -5.83 14.03 9.14
CA GLU A 23 -5.14 12.98 8.41
C GLU A 23 -6.01 11.73 8.36
N ILE A 24 -6.05 11.07 7.19
CA ILE A 24 -6.74 9.80 6.99
C ILE A 24 -5.70 8.82 6.47
N LYS A 25 -5.36 7.81 7.28
CA LYS A 25 -4.37 6.80 6.90
C LYS A 25 -5.02 5.66 6.13
N ALA A 26 -4.20 4.90 5.39
CA ALA A 26 -4.67 3.71 4.68
C ALA A 26 -5.30 2.69 5.64
N SER A 27 -4.72 2.52 6.83
CA SER A 27 -5.23 1.64 7.89
C SER A 27 -6.60 2.05 8.44
N ASP A 28 -6.96 3.35 8.39
CA ASP A 28 -8.25 3.84 8.87
C ASP A 28 -9.41 3.42 7.96
N GLN A 29 -9.11 3.09 6.69
CA GLN A 29 -10.10 2.81 5.65
C GLN A 29 -10.24 1.33 5.31
N LEU A 30 -9.65 0.43 6.09
CA LEU A 30 -9.73 -1.03 5.87
C LEU A 30 -11.18 -1.54 5.85
N LYS A 31 -12.10 -0.88 6.57
CA LYS A 31 -13.54 -1.18 6.58
C LYS A 31 -14.19 -1.12 5.19
N MET A 32 -13.60 -0.42 4.22
CA MET A 32 -14.11 -0.42 2.85
C MET A 32 -14.11 -1.83 2.23
N LEU A 33 -13.21 -2.71 2.68
CA LEU A 33 -13.07 -4.08 2.22
C LEU A 33 -14.12 -5.04 2.82
N ASP A 34 -14.98 -4.57 3.75
CA ASP A 34 -16.01 -5.40 4.38
C ASP A 34 -17.08 -5.92 3.39
N ASN A 35 -17.12 -5.38 2.17
CA ASN A 35 -18.00 -5.88 1.10
C ASN A 35 -17.41 -7.05 0.29
N LEU A 36 -16.14 -7.40 0.51
CA LEU A 36 -15.50 -8.57 -0.10
C LEU A 36 -15.82 -9.82 0.72
N ASP A 37 -15.76 -11.00 0.08
CA ASP A 37 -15.83 -12.27 0.79
C ASP A 37 -14.75 -12.36 1.88
N ASP A 38 -15.07 -12.93 3.04
CA ASP A 38 -14.20 -12.93 4.23
C ASP A 38 -12.78 -13.44 3.93
N SER A 39 -12.66 -14.51 3.14
CA SER A 39 -11.36 -15.08 2.73
C SER A 39 -10.55 -14.13 1.84
N PHE A 40 -11.21 -13.43 0.92
CA PHE A 40 -10.55 -12.43 0.07
C PHE A 40 -10.18 -11.19 0.88
N ARG A 41 -11.05 -10.77 1.80
CA ARG A 41 -10.84 -9.64 2.70
C ARG A 41 -9.63 -9.83 3.58
N GLU A 42 -9.48 -10.98 4.25
CA GLU A 42 -8.33 -11.26 5.11
C GLU A 42 -7.02 -11.25 4.32
N GLN A 43 -7.01 -11.90 3.15
CA GLN A 43 -5.85 -11.88 2.25
C GLN A 43 -5.52 -10.48 1.75
N ALA A 44 -6.54 -9.68 1.40
CA ALA A 44 -6.37 -8.30 0.97
C ALA A 44 -5.77 -7.43 2.08
N ILE A 45 -6.32 -7.51 3.29
CA ILE A 45 -5.80 -6.75 4.45
C ILE A 45 -4.36 -7.14 4.74
N LYS A 46 -4.03 -8.44 4.72
CA LYS A 46 -2.65 -8.90 4.95
C LYS A 46 -1.69 -8.35 3.88
N LYS A 47 -1.99 -8.56 2.60
CA LYS A 47 -1.16 -8.10 1.48
C LYS A 47 -0.97 -6.59 1.49
N LEU A 48 -2.03 -5.84 1.76
CA LEU A 48 -1.98 -4.38 1.88
C LEU A 48 -1.10 -3.93 3.05
N THR A 49 -1.22 -4.59 4.19
CA THR A 49 -0.43 -4.27 5.39
C THR A 49 1.04 -4.55 5.17
N ASP A 50 1.38 -5.74 4.65
CA ASP A 50 2.76 -6.15 4.37
C ASP A 50 3.41 -5.21 3.34
N LEU A 51 2.68 -4.87 2.27
CA LEU A 51 3.15 -3.92 1.26
C LEU A 51 3.38 -2.52 1.84
N ASN A 52 2.43 -1.99 2.61
CA ASN A 52 2.55 -0.64 3.20
C ASN A 52 3.66 -0.54 4.26
N ASN A 53 3.93 -1.62 4.98
CA ASN A 53 5.07 -1.70 5.88
C ASN A 53 6.39 -1.59 5.12
N GLU A 54 6.53 -2.31 4.01
CA GLU A 54 7.74 -2.27 3.19
C GLU A 54 7.94 -0.92 2.48
N ILE A 55 6.84 -0.31 2.00
CA ILE A 55 6.87 1.07 1.45
C ILE A 55 7.36 2.05 2.51
N SER A 56 6.84 1.95 3.74
CA SER A 56 7.21 2.86 4.84
C SER A 56 8.65 2.62 5.34
N ALA A 57 9.19 1.42 5.15
CA ALA A 57 10.56 1.05 5.51
C ALA A 57 11.60 1.41 4.44
N THR A 58 11.18 1.73 3.22
CA THR A 58 12.07 2.07 2.12
C THR A 58 12.62 3.48 2.29
N GLU A 59 13.94 3.61 2.17
CA GLU A 59 14.63 4.89 2.21
C GLU A 59 14.10 5.81 1.08
N GLU A 60 13.88 7.10 1.40
CA GLU A 60 13.22 8.10 0.53
C GLU A 60 11.68 8.02 0.43
N LEU A 61 11.04 6.93 0.88
CA LEU A 61 9.58 6.84 1.02
C LEU A 61 9.13 7.06 2.47
N ASN A 62 7.84 7.31 2.66
CA ASN A 62 7.22 7.48 3.97
C ASN A 62 5.72 7.12 3.95
N GLU A 63 5.03 7.35 5.06
CA GLU A 63 3.60 7.02 5.22
C GLU A 63 2.68 7.62 4.13
N ASN A 64 3.06 8.74 3.52
CA ASN A 64 2.26 9.37 2.47
C ASN A 64 2.20 8.54 1.17
N TYR A 65 3.16 7.64 0.96
CA TYR A 65 3.22 6.76 -0.21
C TYR A 65 2.49 5.43 0.00
N GLN A 66 1.84 5.26 1.15
CA GLN A 66 1.06 4.06 1.41
C GLN A 66 -0.08 3.89 0.40
N ILE A 67 -0.25 2.66 -0.05
CA ILE A 67 -1.36 2.26 -0.89
C ILE A 67 -2.64 2.25 -0.06
N GLY A 68 -3.70 2.84 -0.59
CA GLY A 68 -5.02 2.82 0.02
C GLY A 68 -5.79 1.52 -0.27
N PRO A 69 -6.69 1.09 0.63
CA PRO A 69 -7.52 -0.10 0.43
C PRO A 69 -8.46 -0.02 -0.78
N SER A 70 -8.69 1.18 -1.34
CA SER A 70 -9.52 1.38 -2.54
C SER A 70 -9.04 0.58 -3.75
N TYR A 71 -7.73 0.33 -3.90
CA TYR A 71 -7.20 -0.51 -4.97
C TYR A 71 -7.74 -1.95 -4.89
N PHE A 72 -7.87 -2.47 -3.67
CA PHE A 72 -8.31 -3.85 -3.41
C PHE A 72 -9.82 -4.04 -3.57
N LEU A 73 -10.62 -2.97 -3.69
CA LEU A 73 -12.05 -3.09 -4.06
C LEU A 73 -12.25 -3.67 -5.47
N LYS A 74 -11.23 -3.61 -6.33
CA LYS A 74 -11.25 -4.21 -7.67
C LYS A 74 -11.30 -5.74 -7.63
N LEU A 75 -10.96 -6.37 -6.49
CA LEU A 75 -10.95 -7.83 -6.33
C LEU A 75 -12.33 -8.49 -6.50
N GLY A 76 -13.42 -7.72 -6.56
CA GLY A 76 -14.72 -8.24 -6.99
C GLY A 76 -14.80 -8.57 -8.48
N GLN A 77 -13.80 -8.20 -9.29
CA GLN A 77 -13.78 -8.38 -10.75
C GLN A 77 -12.48 -8.98 -11.26
N ILE A 78 -11.36 -8.75 -10.56
CA ILE A 78 -10.01 -9.20 -10.96
C ILE A 78 -9.38 -10.02 -9.82
N ASP A 79 -8.36 -10.81 -10.14
CA ASP A 79 -7.59 -11.52 -9.12
C ASP A 79 -6.44 -10.67 -8.52
N PHE A 80 -5.72 -11.24 -7.56
CA PHE A 80 -4.60 -10.58 -6.92
C PHE A 80 -3.39 -10.39 -7.84
N ASP A 81 -3.22 -11.22 -8.86
CA ASP A 81 -2.11 -11.13 -9.81
C ASP A 81 -2.37 -10.02 -10.82
N GLU A 82 -3.59 -9.93 -11.35
CA GLU A 82 -4.07 -8.82 -12.17
C GLU A 82 -4.00 -7.49 -11.41
N LEU A 83 -4.42 -7.48 -10.13
CA LEU A 83 -4.30 -6.28 -9.30
C LEU A 83 -2.84 -5.80 -9.19
N TRP A 84 -1.90 -6.75 -9.01
CA TRP A 84 -0.48 -6.42 -8.93
C TRP A 84 0.05 -5.89 -10.26
N ASN A 85 -0.10 -6.66 -11.33
CA ASN A 85 0.52 -6.38 -12.63
C ASN A 85 -0.04 -5.10 -13.28
N ASP A 86 -1.36 -4.88 -13.18
CA ASP A 86 -2.02 -3.82 -13.95
C ASP A 86 -2.14 -2.50 -13.17
N TYR A 87 -2.08 -2.54 -11.84
CA TYR A 87 -2.35 -1.35 -11.00
C TYR A 87 -1.24 -1.02 -10.01
N LEU A 88 -0.79 -2.00 -9.22
CA LEU A 88 0.17 -1.72 -8.14
C LEU A 88 1.59 -1.59 -8.67
N GLN A 89 2.06 -2.53 -9.48
CA GLN A 89 3.43 -2.50 -10.00
C GLN A 89 3.74 -1.22 -10.79
N PRO A 90 2.93 -0.79 -11.79
CA PRO A 90 3.25 0.43 -12.54
C PRO A 90 3.25 1.69 -11.67
N LEU A 91 2.42 1.73 -10.62
CA LEU A 91 2.40 2.84 -9.66
C LEU A 91 3.66 2.85 -8.79
N LEU A 92 4.06 1.69 -8.28
CA LEU A 92 5.24 1.54 -7.44
C LEU A 92 6.53 1.79 -8.23
N GLU A 93 6.56 1.45 -9.52
CA GLU A 93 7.67 1.78 -10.44
C GLU A 93 7.85 3.30 -10.51
N GLU A 94 6.76 4.06 -10.61
CA GLU A 94 6.83 5.53 -10.60
C GLU A 94 7.23 6.09 -9.23
N TYR A 95 6.91 5.42 -8.11
CA TYR A 95 7.34 5.86 -6.78
C TYR A 95 8.85 5.79 -6.59
N ILE A 96 9.47 4.74 -7.11
CA ILE A 96 10.91 4.47 -6.90
C ILE A 96 11.78 5.01 -8.04
N ARG A 97 11.16 5.55 -9.09
CA ARG A 97 11.88 6.07 -10.25
C ARG A 97 12.86 7.16 -9.88
N GLY A 98 14.13 6.96 -10.26
CA GLY A 98 15.25 7.83 -9.94
C GLY A 98 16.02 7.44 -8.67
N MET A 99 15.59 6.42 -7.92
CA MET A 99 16.32 5.91 -6.75
C MET A 99 17.49 5.01 -7.17
N TYR A 100 18.53 4.89 -6.34
CA TYR A 100 19.71 4.10 -6.70
C TYR A 100 19.46 2.59 -6.82
N ASN A 101 18.48 2.06 -6.08
CA ASN A 101 18.22 0.62 -5.95
C ASN A 101 16.81 0.22 -6.42
N GLU A 102 16.29 0.83 -7.50
CA GLU A 102 14.91 0.62 -7.97
C GLU A 102 14.55 -0.87 -8.09
N SER A 103 15.39 -1.67 -8.74
CA SER A 103 15.12 -3.10 -8.94
C SER A 103 15.01 -3.87 -7.61
N GLU A 104 15.92 -3.59 -6.67
CA GLU A 104 15.93 -4.27 -5.37
C GLU A 104 14.73 -3.86 -4.52
N ILE A 105 14.37 -2.57 -4.54
CA ILE A 105 13.18 -2.06 -3.84
C ILE A 105 11.91 -2.69 -4.43
N MET A 106 11.79 -2.75 -5.76
CA MET A 106 10.65 -3.38 -6.43
C MET A 106 10.55 -4.87 -6.08
N ASP A 107 11.68 -5.59 -6.04
CA ASP A 107 11.72 -6.99 -5.63
C ASP A 107 11.25 -7.18 -4.18
N ARG A 108 11.59 -6.26 -3.27
CA ARG A 108 11.07 -6.29 -1.88
C ARG A 108 9.56 -6.04 -1.83
N PHE A 109 9.04 -5.06 -2.58
CA PHE A 109 7.59 -4.82 -2.66
C PHE A 109 6.85 -6.04 -3.20
N LYS A 110 7.39 -6.66 -4.26
CA LYS A 110 6.85 -7.88 -4.83
C LYS A 110 6.88 -9.01 -3.82
N ALA A 111 7.99 -9.19 -3.11
CA ALA A 111 8.11 -10.20 -2.06
C ALA A 111 7.08 -9.97 -0.93
N ALA A 112 6.92 -8.74 -0.45
CA ALA A 112 5.94 -8.39 0.58
C ALA A 112 4.50 -8.69 0.13
N TYR A 113 4.16 -8.36 -1.12
CA TYR A 113 2.82 -8.63 -1.66
C TYR A 113 2.56 -10.13 -1.88
N TYR A 114 3.55 -10.88 -2.37
CA TYR A 114 3.40 -12.29 -2.71
C TYR A 114 3.73 -13.27 -1.59
N GLN A 115 4.28 -12.80 -0.47
CA GLN A 115 4.55 -13.64 0.69
C GLN A 115 3.28 -14.37 1.14
N LYS A 116 3.21 -15.66 0.80
CA LYS A 116 2.36 -16.61 1.51
C LYS A 116 2.90 -16.67 2.93
N SER A 117 2.01 -16.50 3.91
CA SER A 117 2.31 -16.78 5.31
C SER A 117 3.03 -18.12 5.40
N THR A 118 4.32 -18.11 5.74
CA THR A 118 4.94 -19.21 6.49
C THR A 118 4.37 -19.14 7.90
N GLN A 119 3.11 -19.54 8.04
CA GLN A 119 2.65 -20.19 9.25
C GLN A 119 2.74 -21.68 8.97
N ASP A 120 3.90 -22.25 9.31
CA ASP A 120 4.08 -23.63 9.75
C ASP A 120 5.58 -23.81 9.98
N GLU A 121 6.02 -23.66 11.24
CA GLU A 121 6.88 -24.64 11.91
C GLU A 121 7.24 -24.20 13.35
N ASN A 122 6.57 -24.87 14.30
CA ASN A 122 7.09 -25.36 15.58
C ASN A 122 7.08 -24.43 16.79
N ASP A 123 5.87 -24.24 17.32
CA ASP A 123 5.65 -24.36 18.76
C ASP A 123 5.31 -25.83 19.09
N THR A 124 6.32 -26.65 19.41
CA THR A 124 6.11 -27.94 20.09
C THR A 124 7.36 -28.39 20.86
N ASN A 125 7.29 -28.21 22.18
CA ASN A 125 7.90 -29.01 23.27
C ASN A 125 9.43 -29.27 23.29
N TYR A 126 10.12 -28.70 24.28
CA TYR A 126 10.75 -29.46 25.37
C TYR A 126 10.88 -28.63 26.65
#